data_AF-A0A928RWA9-F1
#
_entry.id   AF-A0A928RWA9-F1
#
_cell.length_a   1.000
_cell.length_b   1.000
_cell.length_c   1.000
_cell.angle_alpha   90.00
_cell.angle_beta   90.00
_cell.angle_gamma   90.00
#
_symmetry.space_group_name_H-M   'P 1'
#
loop_
_entity.id
_entity.type
_entity.pdbx_description
1 polymer ?
#
loop_
_entity_poly.entity_id
_entity_poly.type
_entity_poly.pdbx_seq_one_letter_code
_entity_poly.pdbx_strand_id
1 'polypeptide(L)'
;MDVGMIGLGRMGLNMARRLQRGGHRVVGYNRTDKVTKGAEAEGIEGAYSLAELADKLPAPRTVWMMLPAGDIVDRTIEALKPLLAPGDTVVDGGNTYYKDDLRRSEELKPLGLRYMDAGVSGGIWGLEKGYCTMIGGERGAFEALEPLLKTLAPPGGYLWCGAVGAGHFMKMVHNGIEYGLMEAYAEGFELINASPYADGIRNAELARLWNRGSVVRSWLLELLESAFDKEDGLESIIGYVEDSGEGRWMVKEAVDMGVSIPAITESLMRRFRSRQEEPFGEKLLAALREEFGGHTVKRVPE
;
A
#
# COMPACT_ATOMS: atom_id res chain seq x y z
N MET A 1 -7.74 23.29 8.92
CA MET A 1 -7.28 23.46 7.53
C MET A 1 -8.30 22.79 6.62
N ASP A 2 -8.49 23.34 5.43
CA ASP A 2 -9.44 22.83 4.43
C ASP A 2 -8.71 21.93 3.44
N VAL A 3 -9.34 20.83 3.03
CA VAL A 3 -8.76 19.87 2.06
C VAL A 3 -9.84 19.25 1.20
N GLY A 4 -9.56 19.15 -0.10
CA GLY A 4 -10.36 18.33 -1.02
C GLY A 4 -9.88 16.90 -1.00
N MET A 5 -10.74 15.93 -0.72
CA MET A 5 -10.41 14.50 -0.78
C MET A 5 -11.03 13.87 -2.03
N ILE A 6 -10.20 13.49 -3.00
CA ILE A 6 -10.62 12.89 -4.26
C ILE A 6 -10.40 11.37 -4.19
N GLY A 7 -11.47 10.60 -4.28
CA GLY A 7 -11.46 9.16 -4.12
C GLY A 7 -11.87 8.76 -2.70
N LEU A 8 -13.15 8.42 -2.54
CA LEU A 8 -13.76 8.05 -1.25
C LEU A 8 -13.94 6.54 -1.14
N GLY A 9 -12.99 5.78 -1.69
CA GLY A 9 -12.88 4.36 -1.44
C GLY A 9 -12.54 4.06 0.02
N ARG A 10 -12.23 2.80 0.32
CA ARG A 10 -12.00 2.36 1.72
C ARG A 10 -10.93 3.18 2.45
N MET A 11 -9.81 3.46 1.80
CA MET A 11 -8.72 4.25 2.38
C MET A 11 -9.05 5.75 2.45
N GLY A 12 -9.45 6.35 1.32
CA GLY A 12 -9.73 7.79 1.26
C GLY A 12 -10.88 8.24 2.15
N LEU A 13 -11.94 7.43 2.29
CA LEU A 13 -13.03 7.73 3.22
C LEU A 13 -12.56 7.66 4.68
N ASN A 14 -11.74 6.67 5.05
CA ASN A 14 -11.18 6.60 6.40
C ASN A 14 -10.23 7.77 6.72
N MET A 15 -9.42 8.21 5.75
CA MET A 15 -8.60 9.40 5.91
C MET A 15 -9.45 10.66 6.05
N ALA A 16 -10.51 10.83 5.23
CA ALA A 16 -11.46 11.93 5.34
C ALA A 16 -12.14 11.97 6.73
N ARG A 17 -12.63 10.82 7.22
CA ARG A 17 -13.20 10.68 8.57
C ARG A 17 -12.20 11.10 9.64
N ARG A 18 -10.95 10.66 9.53
CA ARG A 18 -9.91 11.00 10.51
C ARG A 18 -9.60 12.49 10.53
N LEU A 19 -9.48 13.10 9.35
CA LEU A 19 -9.28 14.55 9.20
C LEU A 19 -10.44 15.34 9.78
N GLN A 20 -11.67 14.95 9.46
CA GLN A 20 -12.89 15.57 10.00
C GLN A 20 -12.94 15.47 11.54
N ARG A 21 -12.63 14.31 12.11
CA ARG A 21 -12.52 14.11 13.57
C ARG A 21 -11.44 14.98 14.22
N GLY A 22 -10.37 15.29 13.48
CA GLY A 22 -9.32 16.23 13.90
C GLY A 22 -9.68 17.70 13.68
N GLY A 23 -10.92 18.03 13.31
CA GLY A 23 -11.39 19.40 13.13
C GLY A 23 -11.03 20.04 11.79
N HIS A 24 -10.61 19.25 10.80
CA HIS A 24 -10.39 19.74 9.44
C HIS A 24 -11.70 19.74 8.65
N ARG A 25 -11.91 20.76 7.81
CA ARG A 25 -13.02 20.75 6.84
C ARG A 25 -12.59 19.94 5.63
N VAL A 26 -13.33 18.87 5.34
CA VAL A 26 -13.04 17.97 4.22
C VAL A 26 -14.15 18.08 3.19
N VAL A 27 -13.78 18.43 1.96
CA VAL A 27 -14.67 18.39 0.79
C VAL A 27 -14.37 17.11 0.01
N GLY A 28 -15.24 16.12 0.13
CA GLY A 28 -15.09 14.81 -0.50
C GLY A 28 -15.69 14.76 -1.90
N TYR A 29 -14.94 14.23 -2.86
CA TYR A 29 -15.42 13.90 -4.21
C TYR A 29 -15.10 12.46 -4.55
N ASN A 30 -16.04 11.78 -5.19
CA ASN A 30 -15.83 10.48 -5.79
C ASN A 30 -16.56 10.40 -7.13
N ARG A 31 -15.97 9.70 -8.11
CA ARG A 31 -16.56 9.52 -9.46
C ARG A 31 -18.00 9.00 -9.43
N THR A 32 -18.34 8.18 -8.43
CA THR A 32 -19.68 7.64 -8.23
C THR A 32 -20.38 8.40 -7.10
N ASP A 33 -21.38 9.21 -7.45
CA ASP A 33 -22.14 10.08 -6.53
C ASP A 33 -22.67 9.36 -5.29
N LYS A 34 -23.10 8.10 -5.43
CA LYS A 34 -23.59 7.30 -4.30
C LYS A 34 -22.55 7.19 -3.18
N VAL A 35 -21.26 7.16 -3.52
CA VAL A 35 -20.16 7.10 -2.55
C VAL A 35 -20.01 8.44 -1.84
N THR A 36 -20.08 9.56 -2.57
CA THR A 36 -20.08 10.91 -2.00
C THR A 36 -21.26 11.10 -1.04
N LYS A 37 -22.47 10.72 -1.45
CA LYS A 37 -23.68 10.76 -0.59
C LYS A 37 -23.53 9.92 0.68
N GLY A 38 -22.83 8.78 0.59
CA GLY A 38 -22.50 7.96 1.76
C GLY A 38 -21.59 8.70 2.73
N ALA A 39 -20.58 9.43 2.23
CA ALA A 39 -19.68 10.23 3.05
C ALA A 39 -20.38 11.45 3.69
N GLU A 40 -21.35 12.06 2.99
CA GLU A 40 -22.19 13.14 3.54
C GLU A 40 -23.01 12.70 4.75
N ALA A 41 -23.51 11.46 4.75
CA ALA A 41 -24.21 10.89 5.90
C ALA A 41 -23.31 10.78 7.16
N GLU A 42 -22.00 10.90 6.98
CA GLU A 42 -20.99 10.89 8.04
C GLU A 42 -20.44 12.29 8.34
N GLY A 43 -21.03 13.34 7.74
CA GLY A 43 -20.70 14.73 7.95
C GLY A 43 -19.52 15.25 7.14
N ILE A 44 -19.06 14.51 6.12
CA ILE A 44 -18.07 15.00 5.16
C ILE A 44 -18.82 15.84 4.11
N GLU A 45 -18.34 17.05 3.82
CA GLU A 45 -18.99 17.89 2.80
C GLU A 45 -18.80 17.27 1.41
N GLY A 46 -19.87 16.98 0.68
CA GLY A 46 -19.78 16.36 -0.64
C GLY A 46 -19.57 17.38 -1.76
N ALA A 47 -18.86 16.98 -2.81
CA ALA A 47 -18.85 17.63 -4.12
C ALA A 47 -19.15 16.59 -5.21
N TYR A 48 -19.86 17.00 -6.26
CA TYR A 48 -20.34 16.14 -7.34
C TYR A 48 -19.63 16.39 -8.68
N SER A 49 -18.65 17.29 -8.68
CA SER A 49 -17.67 17.46 -9.76
C SER A 49 -16.34 17.97 -9.20
N LEU A 50 -15.26 17.81 -9.97
CA LEU A 50 -13.96 18.39 -9.60
C LEU A 50 -14.01 19.93 -9.56
N ALA A 51 -14.82 20.55 -10.42
CA ALA A 51 -15.03 22.00 -10.43
C ALA A 51 -15.71 22.46 -9.13
N GLU A 52 -16.79 21.79 -8.74
CA GLU A 52 -17.46 22.07 -7.47
C GLU A 52 -16.55 21.86 -6.26
N LEU A 53 -15.70 20.83 -6.29
CA LEU A 53 -14.70 20.61 -5.24
C LEU A 53 -13.70 21.77 -5.17
N ALA A 54 -13.20 22.25 -6.31
CA ALA A 54 -12.27 23.37 -6.35
C ALA A 54 -12.92 24.69 -5.89
N ASP A 55 -14.18 24.93 -6.24
CA ASP A 55 -14.93 26.13 -5.85
C ASP A 55 -15.22 26.19 -4.34
N LYS A 56 -15.39 25.03 -3.69
CA LYS A 56 -15.65 24.93 -2.25
C LYS A 56 -14.42 25.16 -1.37
N LEU A 57 -13.21 25.10 -1.95
CA LEU A 57 -11.95 25.20 -1.23
C LEU A 57 -11.35 26.62 -1.31
N PRO A 58 -10.84 27.16 -0.19
CA PRO A 58 -10.11 28.43 -0.22
C PRO A 58 -8.74 28.28 -0.89
N ALA A 59 -8.26 29.36 -1.51
CA ALA A 59 -6.90 29.42 -2.05
C ALA A 59 -5.87 29.76 -0.94
N PRO A 60 -4.63 29.22 -1.00
CA PRO A 60 -4.19 28.17 -1.91
C PRO A 60 -4.85 26.81 -1.55
N ARG A 61 -5.39 26.13 -2.55
CA ARG A 61 -6.12 24.88 -2.39
C ARG A 61 -5.17 23.73 -2.14
N THR A 62 -5.62 22.77 -1.32
CA THR A 62 -4.98 21.46 -1.19
C THR A 62 -5.97 20.39 -1.64
N VAL A 63 -5.62 19.64 -2.69
CA VAL A 63 -6.40 18.50 -3.17
C VAL A 63 -5.58 17.23 -2.97
N TRP A 64 -6.12 16.30 -2.20
CA TRP A 64 -5.52 15.01 -1.88
C TRP A 64 -6.25 13.90 -2.63
N MET A 65 -5.52 13.14 -3.45
CA MET A 65 -6.04 12.04 -4.24
C MET A 65 -5.74 10.70 -3.56
N MET A 66 -6.76 9.86 -3.39
CA MET A 66 -6.68 8.48 -2.93
C MET A 66 -7.28 7.56 -3.99
N LEU A 67 -6.58 7.47 -5.12
CA LEU A 67 -7.03 6.79 -6.34
C LEU A 67 -6.14 5.57 -6.66
N PRO A 68 -6.63 4.58 -7.42
CA PRO A 68 -5.78 3.54 -7.98
C PRO A 68 -4.70 4.15 -8.87
N ALA A 69 -3.48 3.61 -8.77
CA ALA A 69 -2.34 4.07 -9.56
C ALA A 69 -2.54 3.91 -11.07
N GLY A 70 -1.78 4.67 -11.85
CA GLY A 70 -1.82 4.68 -13.32
C GLY A 70 -2.79 5.73 -13.88
N ASP A 71 -3.40 5.41 -15.04
CA ASP A 71 -4.21 6.31 -15.86
C ASP A 71 -5.27 7.13 -15.11
N ILE A 72 -5.84 6.58 -14.04
CA ILE A 72 -6.90 7.25 -13.28
C ILE A 72 -6.36 8.52 -12.60
N VAL A 73 -5.13 8.46 -12.05
CA VAL A 73 -4.47 9.61 -11.45
C VAL A 73 -4.18 10.66 -12.52
N ASP A 74 -3.60 10.24 -13.65
CA ASP A 74 -3.24 11.16 -14.74
C ASP A 74 -4.46 11.90 -15.29
N ARG A 75 -5.56 11.19 -15.58
CA ARG A 75 -6.81 11.83 -16.06
C ARG A 75 -7.40 12.79 -15.03
N THR A 76 -7.26 12.48 -13.74
CA THR A 76 -7.75 13.35 -12.66
C THR A 76 -6.89 14.62 -12.58
N ILE A 77 -5.56 14.49 -12.66
CA ILE A 77 -4.65 15.62 -12.71
C ILE A 77 -4.95 16.51 -13.93
N GLU A 78 -5.13 15.93 -15.12
CA GLU A 78 -5.52 16.69 -16.33
C GLU A 78 -6.82 17.47 -16.13
N ALA A 79 -7.83 16.87 -15.52
CA ALA A 79 -9.09 17.54 -15.23
C ALA A 79 -8.97 18.63 -14.15
N LEU A 80 -7.99 18.53 -13.25
CA LEU A 80 -7.71 19.53 -12.22
C LEU A 80 -6.90 20.72 -12.74
N LYS A 81 -6.02 20.53 -13.74
CA LYS A 81 -5.17 21.60 -14.31
C LYS A 81 -5.94 22.91 -14.60
N PRO A 82 -7.11 22.91 -15.28
CA PRO A 82 -7.84 24.15 -15.56
C PRO A 82 -8.64 24.71 -14.36
N LEU A 83 -8.73 23.98 -13.25
CA LEU A 83 -9.54 24.32 -12.08
C LEU A 83 -8.71 24.85 -10.90
N LEU A 84 -7.39 24.68 -10.96
CA LEU A 84 -6.45 25.10 -9.94
C LEU A 84 -5.70 26.37 -10.36
N ALA A 85 -5.19 27.10 -9.37
CA ALA A 85 -4.42 28.32 -9.55
C ALA A 85 -2.97 28.16 -9.08
N PRO A 86 -2.02 28.99 -9.57
CA PRO A 86 -0.65 28.97 -9.07
C PRO A 86 -0.58 29.04 -7.54
N GLY A 87 0.22 28.15 -6.94
CA GLY A 87 0.33 27.96 -5.49
C GLY A 87 -0.55 26.85 -4.92
N ASP A 88 -1.59 26.39 -5.64
CA ASP A 88 -2.39 25.24 -5.22
C ASP A 88 -1.52 23.96 -5.19
N THR A 89 -1.90 23.01 -4.34
CA THR A 89 -1.15 21.76 -4.09
C THR A 89 -1.99 20.54 -4.43
N VAL A 90 -1.44 19.69 -5.29
CA VAL A 90 -1.96 18.36 -5.61
C VAL A 90 -1.12 17.34 -4.83
N VAL A 91 -1.77 16.52 -4.01
CA VAL A 91 -1.15 15.42 -3.27
C VAL A 91 -1.66 14.10 -3.84
N ASP A 92 -0.75 13.25 -4.33
CA ASP A 92 -1.08 11.85 -4.65
C ASP A 92 -0.75 10.98 -3.43
N GLY A 93 -1.77 10.43 -2.78
CA GLY A 93 -1.64 9.53 -1.64
C GLY A 93 -1.87 8.05 -1.99
N GLY A 94 -1.98 7.71 -3.28
CA GLY A 94 -2.12 6.34 -3.75
C GLY A 94 -0.83 5.53 -3.63
N ASN A 95 -0.85 4.29 -4.09
CA ASN A 95 0.37 3.49 -4.27
C ASN A 95 0.93 3.70 -5.68
N THR A 96 1.41 4.91 -5.96
CA THR A 96 1.95 5.27 -7.27
C THR A 96 3.41 4.83 -7.41
N TYR A 97 3.81 4.49 -8.64
CA TYR A 97 5.22 4.25 -8.95
C TYR A 97 5.96 5.58 -9.04
N TYR A 98 7.04 5.73 -8.25
CA TYR A 98 7.67 7.03 -8.02
C TYR A 98 8.16 7.78 -9.27
N LYS A 99 8.42 7.08 -10.39
CA LYS A 99 8.81 7.74 -11.65
C LYS A 99 7.64 8.49 -12.30
N ASP A 100 6.40 8.09 -12.05
CA ASP A 100 5.22 8.82 -12.50
C ASP A 100 5.08 10.15 -11.75
N ASP A 101 5.46 10.20 -10.47
CA ASP A 101 5.47 11.43 -9.68
C ASP A 101 6.42 12.48 -10.26
N LEU A 102 7.62 12.05 -10.67
CA LEU A 102 8.61 12.92 -11.30
C LEU A 102 8.05 13.57 -12.57
N ARG A 103 7.43 12.76 -13.44
CA ARG A 103 6.78 13.23 -14.66
C ARG A 103 5.64 14.20 -14.35
N ARG A 104 4.72 13.84 -13.43
CA ARG A 104 3.58 14.68 -13.05
C ARG A 104 4.00 16.03 -12.48
N SER A 105 5.03 16.04 -11.64
CA SER A 105 5.56 17.29 -11.10
C SER A 105 6.11 18.20 -12.19
N GLU A 106 6.86 17.68 -13.15
CA GLU A 106 7.38 18.49 -14.26
C GLU A 106 6.27 19.02 -15.18
N GLU A 107 5.17 18.29 -15.35
CA GLU A 107 4.00 18.76 -16.10
C GLU A 107 3.23 19.89 -15.38
N LEU A 108 3.20 19.87 -14.04
CA LEU A 108 2.45 20.82 -13.21
C LEU A 108 3.24 22.11 -12.91
N LYS A 109 4.56 22.03 -12.92
CA LYS A 109 5.47 23.13 -12.59
C LYS A 109 5.28 24.39 -13.46
N PRO A 110 5.09 24.33 -14.80
CA PRO A 110 4.84 25.52 -15.62
C PRO A 110 3.53 26.23 -15.29
N LEU A 111 2.58 25.53 -14.67
CA LEU A 111 1.30 26.09 -14.21
C LEU A 111 1.41 26.73 -12.82
N GLY A 112 2.59 26.69 -12.19
CA GLY A 112 2.79 27.13 -10.81
C GLY A 112 2.11 26.24 -9.78
N LEU A 113 1.71 25.02 -10.15
CA LEU A 113 1.07 24.06 -9.25
C LEU A 113 2.14 23.23 -8.52
N ARG A 114 1.91 22.98 -7.23
CA ARG A 114 2.79 22.15 -6.39
C ARG A 114 2.30 20.71 -6.42
N TYR A 115 3.22 19.77 -6.58
CA TYR A 115 2.94 18.33 -6.54
C TYR A 115 3.65 17.69 -5.35
N MET A 116 2.93 16.85 -4.62
CA MET A 116 3.44 16.09 -3.48
C MET A 116 3.06 14.63 -3.64
N ASP A 117 4.00 13.73 -3.44
CA ASP A 117 3.75 12.29 -3.34
C ASP A 117 3.72 11.87 -1.87
N ALA A 118 2.70 11.10 -1.48
CA ALA A 118 2.45 10.73 -0.10
C ALA A 118 2.26 9.21 0.01
N GLY A 119 3.34 8.51 0.33
CA GLY A 119 3.27 7.09 0.66
C GLY A 119 2.51 6.85 1.96
N VAL A 120 1.34 6.19 1.90
CA VAL A 120 0.47 5.94 3.07
C VAL A 120 0.46 4.47 3.48
N SER A 121 0.83 4.16 4.73
CA SER A 121 0.75 2.81 5.33
C SER A 121 -0.12 2.79 6.60
N GLY A 122 -0.66 1.62 6.94
CA GLY A 122 -1.55 1.39 8.10
C GLY A 122 -2.91 0.74 7.76
N GLY A 123 -3.24 0.65 6.46
CA GLY A 123 -4.45 -0.02 5.99
C GLY A 123 -5.74 0.53 6.60
N ILE A 124 -6.75 -0.34 6.74
CA ILE A 124 -8.07 0.05 7.29
C ILE A 124 -8.00 0.54 8.74
N TRP A 125 -7.01 0.06 9.49
CA TRP A 125 -6.80 0.37 10.90
C TRP A 125 -6.26 1.77 11.13
N GLY A 126 -5.75 2.43 10.08
CA GLY A 126 -5.25 3.80 10.18
C GLY A 126 -6.32 4.83 10.57
N LEU A 127 -7.62 4.52 10.41
CA LEU A 127 -8.69 5.37 10.97
C LEU A 127 -8.54 5.54 12.48
N GLU A 128 -8.22 4.46 13.19
CA GLU A 128 -8.07 4.44 14.65
C GLU A 128 -6.62 4.72 15.07
N LYS A 129 -5.68 3.96 14.50
CA LYS A 129 -4.26 3.96 14.91
C LYS A 129 -3.43 5.07 14.27
N GLY A 130 -3.95 5.71 13.22
CA GLY A 130 -3.22 6.66 12.40
C GLY A 130 -2.44 5.99 11.28
N TYR A 131 -1.99 6.79 10.32
CA TYR A 131 -1.28 6.36 9.12
C TYR A 131 0.20 6.70 9.22
N CYS A 132 1.08 5.79 8.83
CA CYS A 132 2.47 6.13 8.57
C CYS A 132 2.56 6.80 7.20
N THR A 133 2.96 8.08 7.14
CA THR A 133 2.98 8.85 5.89
C THR A 133 4.38 9.33 5.51
N MET A 134 4.86 8.91 4.35
CA MET A 134 6.16 9.24 3.78
C MET A 134 5.96 10.28 2.67
N ILE A 135 6.44 11.50 2.86
CA ILE A 135 6.07 12.63 1.99
C ILE A 135 7.26 13.08 1.15
N GLY A 136 7.11 13.02 -0.17
CA GLY A 136 8.02 13.61 -1.15
C GLY A 136 7.46 14.91 -1.73
N GLY A 137 8.36 15.84 -2.04
CA GLY A 137 8.03 17.09 -2.71
C GLY A 137 8.71 18.31 -2.09
N GLU A 138 8.19 19.49 -2.41
CA GLU A 138 8.77 20.76 -1.92
C GLU A 138 8.65 20.89 -0.40
N ARG A 139 9.73 21.32 0.26
CA ARG A 139 9.75 21.49 1.72
C ARG A 139 8.68 22.46 2.24
N GLY A 140 8.48 23.59 1.57
CA GLY A 140 7.45 24.56 1.96
C GLY A 140 6.03 24.03 1.82
N ALA A 141 5.77 23.18 0.82
CA ALA A 141 4.49 22.50 0.68
C ALA A 141 4.28 21.45 1.77
N PHE A 142 5.32 20.68 2.14
CA PHE A 142 5.27 19.77 3.28
C PHE A 142 4.90 20.50 4.59
N GLU A 143 5.52 21.65 4.86
CA GLU A 143 5.24 22.46 6.05
C GLU A 143 3.80 22.98 6.06
N ALA A 144 3.26 23.37 4.89
CA ALA A 144 1.87 23.75 4.75
C ALA A 144 0.88 22.58 4.96
N LEU A 145 1.27 21.36 4.61
CA LEU A 145 0.48 20.14 4.82
C LEU A 145 0.57 19.59 6.25
N GLU A 146 1.51 20.06 7.07
CA GLU A 146 1.78 19.51 8.40
C GLU A 146 0.53 19.38 9.30
N PRO A 147 -0.43 20.33 9.34
CA PRO A 147 -1.66 20.17 10.11
C PRO A 147 -2.46 18.91 9.72
N LEU A 148 -2.54 18.60 8.42
CA LEU A 148 -3.23 17.39 7.94
C LEU A 148 -2.45 16.14 8.34
N LEU A 149 -1.13 16.16 8.19
CA LEU A 149 -0.25 15.04 8.51
C LEU A 149 -0.26 14.71 10.01
N LYS A 150 -0.23 15.72 10.89
CA LYS A 150 -0.34 15.57 12.35
C LYS A 150 -1.63 14.86 12.76
N THR A 151 -2.73 15.14 12.05
CA THR A 151 -4.02 14.49 12.32
C THR A 151 -4.07 13.08 11.75
N LEU A 152 -3.56 12.87 10.54
CA LEU A 152 -3.57 11.57 9.87
C LEU A 152 -2.65 10.56 10.56
N ALA A 153 -1.47 10.99 10.99
CA ALA A 153 -0.45 10.11 11.55
C ALA A 153 -0.55 9.94 13.08
N PRO A 154 -0.01 8.85 13.64
CA PRO A 154 0.34 8.84 15.06
C PRO A 154 1.50 9.82 15.34
N PRO A 155 1.78 10.16 16.61
CA PRO A 155 2.93 10.98 16.96
C PRO A 155 4.24 10.44 16.35
N GLY A 156 4.95 11.26 15.58
CA GLY A 156 6.16 10.87 14.86
C GLY A 156 5.94 9.96 13.65
N GLY A 157 4.69 9.71 13.25
CA GLY A 157 4.32 8.81 12.15
C GLY A 157 4.33 9.45 10.76
N TYR A 158 4.91 10.63 10.59
CA TYR A 158 5.06 11.25 9.27
C TYR A 158 6.46 11.87 9.12
N LEU A 159 6.99 11.85 7.89
CA LEU A 159 8.32 12.37 7.58
C LEU A 159 8.36 12.98 6.18
N TRP A 160 9.06 14.11 6.05
CA TRP A 160 9.49 14.62 4.75
C TRP A 160 10.72 13.83 4.28
N CYS A 161 10.52 13.03 3.24
CA CYS A 161 11.51 12.08 2.73
C CYS A 161 12.44 12.67 1.67
N GLY A 162 12.14 13.88 1.18
CA GLY A 162 12.97 14.59 0.22
C GLY A 162 12.15 15.19 -0.92
N ALA A 163 12.79 15.37 -2.07
CA ALA A 163 12.16 15.89 -3.29
C ALA A 163 11.05 14.95 -3.82
N VAL A 164 10.34 15.41 -4.86
CA VAL A 164 9.27 14.64 -5.50
C VAL A 164 9.76 13.23 -5.87
N GLY A 165 8.90 12.24 -5.64
CA GLY A 165 9.13 10.81 -5.82
C GLY A 165 9.73 10.13 -4.58
N ALA A 166 10.31 10.87 -3.64
CA ALA A 166 10.94 10.26 -2.47
C ALA A 166 9.94 9.55 -1.55
N GLY A 167 8.74 10.11 -1.34
CA GLY A 167 7.71 9.53 -0.48
C GLY A 167 7.19 8.19 -1.02
N HIS A 168 6.81 8.14 -2.30
CA HIS A 168 6.39 6.90 -2.94
C HIS A 168 7.55 5.90 -3.10
N PHE A 169 8.79 6.35 -3.30
CA PHE A 169 9.95 5.47 -3.27
C PHE A 169 10.13 4.80 -1.89
N MET A 170 10.04 5.56 -0.80
CA MET A 170 10.09 5.00 0.56
C MET A 170 8.94 4.02 0.80
N LYS A 171 7.74 4.30 0.29
CA LYS A 171 6.59 3.41 0.40
C LYS A 171 6.75 2.11 -0.38
N MET A 172 7.35 2.19 -1.58
CA MET A 172 7.70 1.02 -2.37
C MET A 172 8.68 0.12 -1.60
N VAL A 173 9.72 0.71 -1.01
CA VAL A 173 10.70 -0.02 -0.18
C VAL A 173 10.02 -0.62 1.06
N HIS A 174 9.17 0.15 1.76
CA HIS A 174 8.37 -0.34 2.89
C HIS A 174 7.58 -1.61 2.52
N ASN A 175 6.89 -1.61 1.37
CA ASN A 175 6.11 -2.76 0.93
C ASN A 175 6.96 -3.99 0.57
N GLY A 176 8.15 -3.80 0.00
CA GLY A 176 9.04 -4.94 -0.23
C GLY A 176 9.58 -5.54 1.07
N ILE A 177 9.85 -4.71 2.08
CA ILE A 177 10.19 -5.21 3.44
C ILE A 177 9.02 -6.01 4.02
N GLU A 178 7.79 -5.50 3.88
CA GLU A 178 6.57 -6.21 4.31
C GLU A 178 6.49 -7.60 3.67
N TYR A 179 6.78 -7.73 2.36
CA TYR A 179 6.77 -9.02 1.68
C TYR A 179 7.79 -10.01 2.28
N GLY A 180 9.01 -9.54 2.54
CA GLY A 180 10.06 -10.35 3.15
C GLY A 180 9.70 -10.82 4.57
N LEU A 181 9.10 -9.95 5.39
CA LEU A 181 8.66 -10.30 6.73
C LEU A 181 7.51 -11.33 6.71
N MET A 182 6.54 -11.14 5.82
CA MET A 182 5.44 -12.10 5.65
C MET A 182 5.94 -13.48 5.23
N GLU A 183 6.85 -13.55 4.26
CA GLU A 183 7.42 -14.82 3.80
C GLU A 183 8.21 -15.51 4.92
N ALA A 184 9.01 -14.76 5.69
CA ALA A 184 9.77 -15.32 6.81
C ALA A 184 8.85 -15.94 7.88
N TYR A 185 7.69 -15.32 8.17
CA TYR A 185 6.70 -15.95 9.05
C TYR A 185 6.10 -17.20 8.40
N ALA A 186 5.73 -17.14 7.12
CA ALA A 186 5.14 -18.27 6.41
C ALA A 186 6.06 -19.50 6.40
N GLU A 187 7.33 -19.33 6.04
CA GLU A 187 8.32 -20.42 6.06
C GLU A 187 8.53 -21.00 7.46
N GLY A 188 8.55 -20.15 8.49
CA GLY A 188 8.69 -20.60 9.88
C GLY A 188 7.50 -21.43 10.36
N PHE A 189 6.27 -20.97 10.11
CA PHE A 189 5.06 -21.71 10.48
C PHE A 189 4.85 -22.97 9.65
N GLU A 190 5.22 -22.96 8.36
CA GLU A 190 5.23 -24.17 7.52
C GLU A 190 6.14 -25.25 8.11
N LEU A 191 7.37 -24.88 8.52
CA LEU A 191 8.29 -25.82 9.15
C LEU A 191 7.74 -26.38 10.47
N ILE A 192 7.09 -25.54 11.29
CA ILE A 192 6.44 -25.97 12.53
C ILE A 192 5.33 -26.98 12.24
N ASN A 193 4.48 -26.69 11.26
CA ASN A 193 3.37 -27.56 10.88
C ASN A 193 3.84 -28.88 10.25
N ALA A 194 4.97 -28.88 9.55
CA ALA A 194 5.61 -30.10 9.04
C ALA A 194 6.42 -30.86 10.11
N SER A 195 6.60 -30.29 11.31
CA SER A 195 7.43 -30.87 12.36
C SER A 195 6.69 -31.94 13.18
N PRO A 196 7.41 -32.82 13.89
CA PRO A 196 6.80 -33.77 14.83
C PRO A 196 6.07 -33.13 16.02
N TYR A 197 6.13 -31.80 16.17
CA TYR A 197 5.54 -31.07 17.28
C TYR A 197 4.22 -30.37 16.90
N ALA A 198 3.79 -30.44 15.64
CA ALA A 198 2.60 -29.73 15.13
C ALA A 198 1.34 -30.05 15.96
N ASP A 199 1.11 -31.32 16.27
CA ASP A 199 -0.07 -31.77 17.04
C ASP A 199 -0.08 -31.28 18.51
N GLY A 200 1.07 -30.83 19.02
CA GLY A 200 1.24 -30.43 20.41
C GLY A 200 1.08 -28.93 20.68
N ILE A 201 0.91 -28.10 19.65
CA ILE A 201 0.86 -26.64 19.79
C ILE A 201 -0.17 -26.02 18.86
N ARG A 202 -0.89 -25.01 19.38
CA ARG A 202 -1.78 -24.19 18.57
C ARG A 202 -1.02 -23.03 17.92
N ASN A 203 -1.27 -22.79 16.64
CA ASN A 203 -0.64 -21.69 15.91
C ASN A 203 -0.97 -20.32 16.54
N ALA A 204 -2.24 -20.14 16.97
CA ALA A 204 -2.67 -18.91 17.63
C ALA A 204 -1.92 -18.66 18.95
N GLU A 205 -1.69 -19.71 19.76
CA GLU A 205 -0.98 -19.59 21.04
C GLU A 205 0.49 -19.25 20.83
N LEU A 206 1.12 -19.86 19.82
CA LEU A 206 2.51 -19.58 19.48
C LEU A 206 2.71 -18.14 18.96
N ALA A 207 1.85 -17.69 18.04
CA ALA A 207 1.88 -16.31 17.55
C ALA A 207 1.68 -15.30 18.70
N ARG A 208 0.73 -15.59 19.61
CA ARG A 208 0.47 -14.79 20.81
C ARG A 208 1.64 -14.75 21.78
N LEU A 209 2.33 -15.88 21.96
CA LEU A 209 3.55 -15.95 22.75
C LEU A 209 4.64 -15.05 22.14
N TRP A 210 4.85 -15.13 20.82
CA TRP A 210 5.87 -14.33 20.15
C TRP A 210 5.55 -12.83 20.11
N ASN A 211 4.28 -12.44 20.13
CA ASN A 211 3.91 -11.03 20.32
C ASN A 211 4.29 -10.50 21.73
N ARG A 212 4.67 -11.37 22.67
CA ARG A 212 5.01 -10.99 24.05
C ARG A 212 6.51 -11.13 24.32
N GLY A 213 7.25 -10.03 24.10
CA GLY A 213 8.65 -9.91 24.52
C GLY A 213 9.67 -10.58 23.60
N SER A 214 9.24 -11.23 22.52
CA SER A 214 10.16 -11.78 21.52
C SER A 214 10.78 -10.68 20.64
N VAL A 215 11.85 -11.05 19.93
CA VAL A 215 12.54 -10.19 18.94
C VAL A 215 11.73 -10.05 17.66
N VAL A 216 10.98 -11.08 17.26
CA VAL A 216 10.24 -11.12 15.99
C VAL A 216 8.84 -10.51 16.09
N ARG A 217 8.52 -9.79 17.17
CA ARG A 217 7.23 -9.12 17.34
C ARG A 217 7.03 -8.05 16.26
N SER A 218 5.84 -7.99 15.70
CA SER A 218 5.46 -6.97 14.74
C SER A 218 3.94 -6.87 14.64
N TRP A 219 3.42 -5.79 14.07
CA TRP A 219 2.00 -5.70 13.78
C TRP A 219 1.53 -6.78 12.78
N LEU A 220 2.39 -7.22 11.86
CA LEU A 220 2.09 -8.35 10.97
C LEU A 220 1.88 -9.65 11.76
N LEU A 221 2.66 -9.87 12.83
CA LEU A 221 2.50 -11.02 13.70
C LEU A 221 1.22 -10.92 14.55
N GLU A 222 0.81 -9.72 14.96
CA GLU A 222 -0.50 -9.49 15.60
C GLU A 222 -1.66 -9.81 14.64
N LEU A 223 -1.53 -9.43 13.36
CA LEU A 223 -2.52 -9.78 12.33
C LEU A 223 -2.55 -11.29 12.06
N LEU A 224 -1.39 -11.95 12.06
CA LEU A 224 -1.28 -13.40 11.91
C LEU A 224 -1.93 -14.14 13.09
N GLU A 225 -1.68 -13.70 14.32
CA GLU A 225 -2.38 -14.20 15.52
C GLU A 225 -3.90 -14.06 15.36
N SER A 226 -4.39 -12.90 14.89
CA SER A 226 -5.82 -12.70 14.65
C SER A 226 -6.39 -13.60 13.54
N ALA A 227 -5.59 -14.01 12.56
CA ALA A 227 -6.00 -14.97 11.55
C ALA A 227 -6.16 -16.38 12.17
N PHE A 228 -5.17 -16.83 12.95
CA PHE A 228 -5.23 -18.13 13.63
C PHE A 228 -6.33 -18.21 14.71
N ASP A 229 -6.65 -17.10 15.38
CA ASP A 229 -7.78 -17.05 16.32
C ASP A 229 -9.13 -17.33 15.63
N LYS A 230 -9.25 -17.04 14.32
CA LYS A 230 -10.45 -17.35 13.53
C LYS A 230 -10.45 -18.79 13.03
N GLU A 231 -9.30 -19.25 12.55
CA GLU A 231 -9.10 -20.60 12.01
C GLU A 231 -7.62 -20.98 12.15
N ASP A 232 -7.30 -21.90 13.07
CA ASP A 232 -5.91 -22.18 13.48
C ASP A 232 -5.07 -22.83 12.36
N GLY A 233 -5.70 -23.65 11.51
CA GLY A 233 -5.07 -24.32 10.37
C GLY A 233 -5.27 -23.62 9.03
N LEU A 234 -6.01 -22.51 8.99
CA LEU A 234 -6.34 -21.73 7.78
C LEU A 234 -6.97 -22.57 6.65
N GLU A 235 -7.71 -23.63 6.97
CA GLU A 235 -8.27 -24.61 6.03
C GLU A 235 -9.23 -24.00 4.99
N SER A 236 -9.84 -22.85 5.29
CA SER A 236 -10.72 -22.14 4.37
C SER A 236 -9.99 -21.30 3.31
N ILE A 237 -8.66 -21.20 3.39
CA ILE A 237 -7.82 -20.38 2.51
C ILE A 237 -6.99 -21.26 1.57
N ILE A 238 -6.99 -20.93 0.28
CA ILE A 238 -6.06 -21.54 -0.68
C ILE A 238 -4.69 -20.87 -0.62
N GLY A 239 -3.61 -21.64 -0.80
CA GLY A 239 -2.22 -21.18 -0.84
C GLY A 239 -1.87 -20.37 -2.09
N TYR A 240 -2.64 -19.33 -2.41
CA TYR A 240 -2.48 -18.45 -3.55
C TYR A 240 -2.27 -17.01 -3.06
N VAL A 241 -1.12 -16.42 -3.39
CA VAL A 241 -0.73 -15.09 -2.87
C VAL A 241 -0.58 -14.08 -4.01
N GLU A 242 -1.45 -13.08 -4.03
CA GLU A 242 -1.36 -11.95 -4.97
C GLU A 242 -0.21 -11.00 -4.64
N ASP A 243 0.15 -10.16 -5.61
CA ASP A 243 1.06 -9.04 -5.42
C ASP A 243 0.41 -7.76 -5.95
N SER A 244 0.53 -6.67 -5.20
CA SER A 244 -0.06 -5.36 -5.52
C SER A 244 0.80 -4.52 -6.47
N GLY A 245 1.96 -5.02 -6.89
CA GLY A 245 2.88 -4.40 -7.85
C GLY A 245 4.11 -3.73 -7.23
N GLU A 246 4.02 -3.18 -6.01
CA GLU A 246 5.14 -2.43 -5.40
C GLU A 246 6.37 -3.32 -5.13
N GLY A 247 6.15 -4.60 -4.76
CA GLY A 247 7.23 -5.58 -4.63
C GLY A 247 7.97 -5.82 -5.96
N ARG A 248 7.24 -5.82 -7.09
CA ARG A 248 7.85 -5.92 -8.43
C ARG A 248 8.68 -4.69 -8.75
N TRP A 249 8.14 -3.51 -8.47
CA TRP A 249 8.85 -2.25 -8.69
C TRP A 249 10.14 -2.20 -7.87
N MET A 250 10.11 -2.61 -6.59
CA MET A 250 11.31 -2.65 -5.76
C MET A 250 12.38 -3.59 -6.32
N VAL A 251 12.01 -4.82 -6.72
CA VAL A 251 12.96 -5.78 -7.31
C VAL A 251 13.55 -5.24 -8.61
N LYS A 252 12.72 -4.62 -9.46
CA LYS A 252 13.20 -3.98 -10.69
C LYS A 252 14.17 -2.83 -10.39
N GLU A 253 13.84 -1.94 -9.47
CA GLU A 253 14.75 -0.84 -9.10
C GLU A 253 16.06 -1.35 -8.49
N ALA A 254 16.01 -2.40 -7.68
CA ALA A 254 17.21 -2.99 -7.11
C ALA A 254 18.14 -3.55 -8.20
N VAL A 255 17.58 -4.19 -9.23
CA VAL A 255 18.35 -4.63 -10.41
C VAL A 255 18.91 -3.43 -11.17
N ASP A 256 18.08 -2.43 -11.48
CA ASP A 256 18.48 -1.22 -12.22
C ASP A 256 19.59 -0.45 -11.49
N MET A 257 19.58 -0.44 -10.15
CA MET A 257 20.57 0.23 -9.29
C MET A 257 21.77 -0.65 -8.90
N GLY A 258 21.76 -1.96 -9.23
CA GLY A 258 22.80 -2.89 -8.81
C GLY A 258 22.86 -3.13 -7.28
N VAL A 259 21.72 -3.09 -6.60
CA VAL A 259 21.59 -3.29 -5.14
C VAL A 259 21.07 -4.68 -4.83
N SER A 260 21.76 -5.41 -3.95
CA SER A 260 21.38 -6.78 -3.57
C SER A 260 20.26 -6.80 -2.52
N ILE A 261 19.12 -7.42 -2.83
CA ILE A 261 17.96 -7.59 -1.92
C ILE A 261 17.37 -9.04 -1.95
N PRO A 262 18.20 -10.08 -1.76
CA PRO A 262 17.82 -11.47 -2.07
C PRO A 262 16.58 -11.97 -1.31
N ALA A 263 16.43 -11.65 -0.02
CA ALA A 263 15.28 -12.08 0.77
C ALA A 263 13.94 -11.53 0.22
N ILE A 264 13.94 -10.26 -0.21
CA ILE A 264 12.75 -9.62 -0.79
C ILE A 264 12.50 -10.19 -2.19
N THR A 265 13.54 -10.37 -3.00
CA THR A 265 13.41 -10.98 -4.32
C THR A 265 12.80 -12.37 -4.23
N GLU A 266 13.30 -13.22 -3.32
CA GLU A 266 12.75 -14.57 -3.15
C GLU A 266 11.29 -14.51 -2.68
N SER A 267 10.96 -13.65 -1.70
CA SER A 267 9.56 -13.49 -1.26
C SER A 267 8.60 -13.13 -2.40
N LEU A 268 9.05 -12.36 -3.41
CA LEU A 268 8.26 -12.09 -4.61
C LEU A 268 8.13 -13.32 -5.50
N MET A 269 9.23 -14.05 -5.73
CA MET A 269 9.23 -15.26 -6.56
C MET A 269 8.37 -16.38 -5.96
N ARG A 270 8.34 -16.50 -4.63
CA ARG A 270 7.46 -17.44 -3.90
C ARG A 270 5.98 -17.17 -4.19
N ARG A 271 5.57 -15.91 -4.24
CA ARG A 271 4.22 -15.53 -4.69
C ARG A 271 3.94 -15.93 -6.13
N PHE A 272 4.91 -15.80 -7.06
CA PHE A 272 4.71 -16.27 -8.43
C PHE A 272 4.62 -17.79 -8.52
N ARG A 273 5.40 -18.51 -7.70
CA ARG A 273 5.33 -19.96 -7.61
C ARG A 273 3.98 -20.42 -7.06
N SER A 274 3.40 -19.73 -6.08
CA SER A 274 2.11 -20.09 -5.47
C SER A 274 0.93 -20.04 -6.44
N ARG A 275 1.06 -19.35 -7.58
CA ARG A 275 0.00 -19.21 -8.60
C ARG A 275 0.04 -20.28 -9.68
N GLN A 276 1.04 -21.16 -9.64
CA GLN A 276 1.25 -22.21 -10.62
C GLN A 276 0.94 -23.57 -9.98
N GLU A 277 -0.07 -24.26 -10.48
CA GLU A 277 -0.43 -25.59 -9.98
C GLU A 277 0.60 -26.64 -10.43
N GLU A 278 0.92 -26.67 -11.73
CA GLU A 278 1.92 -27.58 -12.30
C GLU A 278 2.94 -26.84 -13.19
N PRO A 279 3.94 -26.16 -12.60
CA PRO A 279 4.92 -25.41 -13.37
C PRO A 279 5.66 -26.29 -14.38
N PHE A 280 5.82 -25.78 -15.60
CA PHE A 280 6.58 -26.46 -16.65
C PHE A 280 8.02 -26.79 -16.21
N GLY A 281 8.66 -25.92 -15.43
CA GLY A 281 10.02 -26.14 -14.92
C GLY A 281 10.15 -27.42 -14.09
N GLU A 282 9.17 -27.75 -13.26
CA GLU A 282 9.19 -28.97 -12.44
C GLU A 282 8.94 -30.22 -13.29
N LYS A 283 8.08 -30.12 -14.30
CA LYS A 283 7.89 -31.19 -15.31
C LYS A 283 9.20 -31.46 -16.06
N LEU A 284 9.91 -30.41 -16.47
CA LEU A 284 11.21 -30.52 -17.13
C LEU A 284 12.25 -31.18 -16.23
N LEU A 285 12.33 -30.79 -14.96
CA LEU A 285 13.25 -31.40 -13.98
C LEU A 285 12.94 -32.88 -13.74
N ALA A 286 11.66 -33.24 -13.64
CA ALA A 286 11.24 -34.64 -13.51
C ALA A 286 11.65 -35.46 -14.75
N ALA A 287 11.38 -34.94 -15.95
CA ALA A 287 11.75 -35.59 -17.21
C ALA A 287 13.27 -35.77 -17.34
N LEU A 288 14.07 -34.74 -17.03
CA LEU A 288 15.53 -34.87 -17.06
C LEU A 288 16.03 -35.98 -16.12
N ARG A 289 15.50 -36.06 -14.90
CA ARG A 289 15.86 -37.12 -13.94
C ARG A 289 15.51 -38.52 -14.42
N GLU A 290 14.42 -38.67 -15.17
CA GLU A 290 14.07 -39.92 -15.83
C GLU A 290 15.08 -40.25 -16.93
N GLU A 291 15.35 -39.30 -17.83
CA GLU A 291 16.20 -39.51 -19.00
C GLU A 291 17.66 -39.82 -18.65
N PHE A 292 18.29 -39.02 -17.77
CA PHE A 292 19.70 -39.24 -17.44
C PHE A 292 19.91 -40.28 -16.33
N GLY A 293 18.94 -40.43 -15.42
CA GLY A 293 19.11 -41.17 -14.17
C GLY A 293 18.21 -42.40 -14.01
N GLY A 294 17.26 -42.62 -14.93
CA GLY A 294 16.28 -43.71 -14.85
C GLY A 294 15.31 -43.59 -13.68
N HIS A 295 15.15 -42.39 -13.10
CA HIS A 295 14.25 -42.18 -11.97
C HIS A 295 12.77 -42.30 -12.40
N THR A 296 11.97 -43.05 -11.64
CA THR A 296 10.52 -43.14 -11.87
C THR A 296 9.83 -41.78 -11.70
N VAL A 297 9.05 -41.37 -12.70
CA VAL A 297 8.27 -40.13 -12.70
C VAL A 297 6.79 -40.43 -12.47
N LYS A 298 6.11 -39.57 -11.71
CA LYS A 298 4.65 -39.62 -11.54
C LYS A 298 3.98 -39.11 -12.83
N ARG A 299 3.08 -39.90 -13.41
CA ARG A 299 2.30 -39.54 -14.60
C ARG A 299 0.90 -39.10 -14.18
N VAL A 300 0.26 -38.27 -15.01
CA VAL A 300 -1.16 -37.94 -14.85
C VAL A 300 -1.96 -39.25 -15.01
N PRO A 301 -2.93 -39.54 -14.12
CA PRO A 301 -3.81 -40.69 -14.30
C PRO A 301 -4.51 -40.62 -15.66
N GLU A 302 -4.61 -41.77 -16.36
CA GLU A 302 -5.41 -41.90 -17.60
C GLU A 302 -6.91 -41.69 -17.36
#